data_AF-A0A150IRS1-F1
#
_entry.id   AF-A0A150IRS1-F1
#
_cell.length_a   1.000
_cell.length_b   1.000
_cell.length_c   1.000
_cell.angle_alpha   90.00
_cell.angle_beta   90.00
_cell.angle_gamma   90.00
#
_symmetry.space_group_name_H-M   'P 1'
#
loop_
_entity.id
_entity.type
_entity.pdbx_description
1 polymer ?
#
loop_
_entity_poly.entity_id
_entity_poly.type
_entity_poly.pdbx_seq_one_letter_code
_entity_poly.pdbx_strand_id
1 'polypeptide(L)'
;MDVLSGAEGQFTNKLLVDISGTIKGFVKNVDIEMVEGKILIHMKLGQSAESYGLSRSESKLLRFETKITIVADEIVSVGKDCIIVSKGKLPPLEEIKKAKIYKAENDSLKVKLNEVNEELENSLRKLKVLKEDKSELEFKLNKMLKMEEEFSELRLKCAKLEGEVEASKRFIEKYESQTNQSGTSQFVASQPSYKPIEDEIEETLDQEKQKRFEDILKDDFTLFGEEETLYKEPKEQKVEETTVPVNETCTDETERSNLNISNENPFKKFSKEYKKDDLV
;
A
#
# COMPACT_ATOMS: atom_id res chain seq x y z
N MET A 1 -66.92 13.26 -6.13
CA MET A 1 -65.80 13.03 -7.07
C MET A 1 -64.57 13.59 -6.39
N ASP A 2 -63.73 12.72 -5.81
CA ASP A 2 -62.56 13.10 -5.03
C ASP A 2 -61.36 13.37 -5.95
N VAL A 3 -61.19 14.63 -6.33
CA VAL A 3 -60.08 15.09 -7.17
C VAL A 3 -58.81 15.36 -6.33
N LEU A 4 -58.87 15.19 -5.00
CA LEU A 4 -57.78 15.57 -4.08
C LEU A 4 -56.92 14.40 -3.56
N SER A 5 -57.32 13.14 -3.79
CA SER A 5 -56.61 11.95 -3.25
C SER A 5 -55.17 11.80 -3.75
N GLY A 6 -54.81 12.39 -4.90
CA GLY A 6 -53.44 12.38 -5.43
C GLY A 6 -52.48 13.38 -4.75
N ALA A 7 -52.99 14.42 -4.08
CA ALA A 7 -52.17 15.45 -3.44
C ALA A 7 -51.68 15.01 -2.05
N GLU A 8 -52.41 14.12 -1.38
CA GLU A 8 -52.04 13.59 -0.05
C GLU A 8 -50.68 12.88 -0.09
N GLY A 9 -50.44 12.08 -1.13
CA GLY A 9 -49.17 11.37 -1.33
C GLY A 9 -47.95 12.28 -1.51
N GLN A 10 -48.15 13.54 -1.93
CA GLN A 10 -47.05 14.51 -2.09
C GLN A 10 -46.54 15.06 -0.77
N PHE A 11 -47.31 14.98 0.32
CA PHE A 11 -46.90 15.54 1.61
C PHE A 11 -46.57 14.47 2.65
N THR A 12 -47.13 13.28 2.50
CA THR A 12 -46.82 12.13 3.37
C THR A 12 -45.36 11.73 3.29
N ASN A 13 -44.83 11.22 4.40
CA ASN A 13 -43.46 10.74 4.54
C ASN A 13 -42.35 11.78 4.33
N LYS A 14 -42.62 13.05 4.61
CA LYS A 14 -41.63 14.14 4.54
C LYS A 14 -41.48 14.83 5.89
N LEU A 15 -40.32 15.46 6.12
CA LEU A 15 -40.10 16.31 7.28
C LEU A 15 -40.74 17.69 7.07
N LEU A 16 -41.58 18.14 7.99
CA LEU A 16 -42.06 19.51 8.02
C LEU A 16 -41.00 20.38 8.71
N VAL A 17 -40.46 21.35 7.98
CA VAL A 17 -39.37 22.23 8.41
C VAL A 17 -39.83 23.67 8.30
N ASP A 18 -39.63 24.42 9.37
CA ASP A 18 -39.83 25.87 9.35
C ASP A 18 -38.71 26.53 8.54
N ILE A 19 -38.96 27.68 7.93
CA ILE A 19 -37.96 28.40 7.15
C ILE A 19 -36.74 28.84 7.99
N SER A 20 -36.87 28.85 9.32
CA SER A 20 -35.76 29.00 10.28
C SER A 20 -34.86 27.77 10.42
N GLY A 21 -35.20 26.65 9.78
CA GLY A 21 -34.51 25.36 9.90
C GLY A 21 -35.00 24.47 11.04
N THR A 22 -36.01 24.89 11.81
CA THR A 22 -36.55 24.09 12.92
C THR A 22 -37.42 22.95 12.40
N ILE A 23 -37.11 21.71 12.79
CA ILE A 23 -37.86 20.52 12.37
C ILE A 23 -39.10 20.39 13.27
N LYS A 24 -40.29 20.52 12.66
CA LYS A 24 -41.58 20.38 13.38
C LYS A 24 -41.98 18.93 13.57
N GLY A 25 -41.62 18.06 12.63
CA GLY A 25 -41.94 16.63 12.72
C GLY A 25 -42.05 15.96 11.36
N PHE A 26 -42.27 14.65 11.39
CA PHE A 26 -42.46 13.84 10.19
C PHE A 26 -43.95 13.73 9.86
N VAL A 27 -44.35 14.07 8.63
CA VAL A 27 -45.74 14.06 8.19
C VAL A 27 -46.19 12.62 7.95
N LYS A 28 -47.14 12.13 8.75
CA LYS A 28 -47.71 10.79 8.60
C LYS A 28 -48.93 10.77 7.69
N ASN A 29 -49.89 11.63 8.00
CA ASN A 29 -51.15 11.74 7.28
C ASN A 29 -51.43 13.21 6.96
N VAL A 30 -52.12 13.42 5.85
CA VAL A 30 -52.51 14.74 5.37
C VAL A 30 -53.95 14.68 4.88
N ASP A 31 -54.77 15.60 5.37
CA ASP A 31 -56.13 15.81 4.91
C ASP A 31 -56.20 17.24 4.34
N ILE A 32 -56.75 17.41 3.14
CA ILE A 32 -56.83 18.71 2.45
C ILE A 32 -58.29 19.15 2.39
N GLU A 33 -58.58 20.35 2.91
CA GLU A 33 -59.92 20.93 2.92
C GLU A 33 -59.90 22.30 2.23
N MET A 34 -60.95 22.61 1.46
CA MET A 34 -61.14 23.93 0.87
C MET A 34 -62.23 24.67 1.65
N VAL A 35 -61.83 25.69 2.40
CA VAL A 35 -62.74 26.51 3.23
C VAL A 35 -62.61 27.96 2.81
N GLU A 36 -63.73 28.62 2.49
CA GLU A 36 -63.78 30.05 2.13
C GLU A 36 -62.80 30.47 1.01
N GLY A 37 -62.58 29.59 0.02
CA GLY A 37 -61.67 29.84 -1.11
C GLY A 37 -60.19 29.67 -0.79
N LYS A 38 -59.84 29.26 0.43
CA LYS A 38 -58.47 28.92 0.85
C LYS A 38 -58.31 27.41 0.96
N ILE A 39 -57.12 26.93 0.58
CA ILE A 39 -56.74 25.52 0.74
C ILE A 39 -56.07 25.38 2.12
N LEU A 40 -56.74 24.68 3.02
CA LEU A 40 -56.24 24.29 4.33
C LEU A 40 -55.69 22.87 4.26
N ILE A 41 -54.49 22.68 4.80
CA ILE A 41 -53.81 21.38 4.81
C ILE A 41 -53.64 20.98 6.27
N HIS A 42 -54.36 19.95 6.68
CA HIS A 42 -54.30 19.36 8.01
C HIS A 42 -53.29 18.23 8.00
N MET A 43 -52.20 18.38 8.74
CA MET A 43 -51.14 17.37 8.83
C MET A 43 -51.09 16.75 10.22
N LYS A 44 -50.92 15.43 10.27
CA LYS A 44 -50.56 14.71 11.50
C LYS A 44 -49.05 14.47 11.51
N LEU A 45 -48.36 15.11 12.44
CA LEU A 45 -46.92 14.98 12.63
C LEU A 45 -46.61 13.88 13.64
N GLY A 46 -45.71 12.97 13.26
CA GLY A 46 -44.98 12.11 14.19
C GLY A 46 -43.87 12.89 14.91
N GLN A 47 -43.27 12.23 15.91
CA GLN A 47 -42.21 12.79 16.74
C GLN A 47 -41.10 13.48 15.92
N SER A 48 -40.69 14.67 16.37
CA SER A 48 -39.65 15.49 15.72
C SER A 48 -38.27 14.84 15.81
N ALA A 49 -37.42 15.08 14.80
CA ALA A 49 -36.01 14.65 14.78
C ALA A 49 -35.23 15.09 16.03
N GLU A 50 -35.63 16.18 16.69
CA GLU A 50 -35.04 16.65 17.96
C GLU A 50 -35.25 15.68 19.13
N SER A 51 -36.24 14.78 19.04
CA SER A 51 -36.46 13.72 20.04
C SER A 51 -35.60 12.47 19.83
N TYR A 52 -34.86 12.36 18.73
CA TYR A 52 -33.94 11.24 18.50
C TYR A 52 -32.64 11.36 19.32
N GLY A 53 -32.36 12.54 19.89
CA GLY A 53 -31.27 12.76 20.85
C GLY A 53 -31.65 12.56 22.32
N LEU A 54 -32.93 12.36 22.62
CA LEU A 54 -33.38 12.05 23.98
C LEU A 54 -33.28 10.54 24.22
N SER A 55 -32.56 10.19 25.28
CA SER A 55 -32.27 8.82 25.74
C SER A 55 -33.46 7.86 25.56
N ARG A 56 -33.16 6.65 25.05
CA ARG A 56 -34.07 5.50 24.85
C ARG A 56 -34.91 5.10 26.09
N SER A 57 -34.73 5.75 27.23
CA SER A 57 -35.35 5.39 28.51
C SER A 57 -36.67 6.14 28.79
N GLU A 58 -36.94 7.31 28.19
CA GLU A 58 -38.18 8.07 28.46
C GLU A 58 -39.21 8.03 27.30
N SER A 59 -38.80 7.58 26.11
CA SER A 59 -39.60 7.64 24.88
C SER A 59 -40.64 6.50 24.71
N LYS A 60 -40.80 5.60 25.70
CA LYS A 60 -41.73 4.47 25.63
C LYS A 60 -43.19 4.78 25.97
N LEU A 61 -43.50 5.95 26.54
CA LEU A 61 -44.83 6.17 27.13
C LEU A 61 -45.76 7.11 26.37
N LEU A 62 -45.29 7.97 25.46
CA LEU A 62 -46.19 8.90 24.77
C LEU A 62 -45.79 9.07 23.29
N ARG A 63 -46.50 8.35 22.40
CA ARG A 63 -46.54 8.66 20.97
C ARG A 63 -47.35 9.95 20.79
N PHE A 64 -46.72 11.09 21.01
CA PHE A 64 -47.35 12.38 20.72
C PHE A 64 -47.49 12.52 19.21
N GLU A 65 -48.74 12.50 18.73
CA GLU A 65 -49.09 12.92 17.37
C GLU A 65 -49.60 14.35 17.44
N THR A 66 -48.87 15.27 16.81
CA THR A 66 -49.24 16.68 16.79
C THR A 66 -50.01 16.96 15.52
N LYS A 67 -51.26 17.44 15.66
CA LYS A 67 -52.03 17.92 14.52
C LYS A 67 -51.70 19.38 14.27
N ILE A 68 -51.35 19.72 13.03
CA ILE A 68 -51.11 21.09 12.59
C ILE A 68 -51.98 21.38 11.38
N THR A 69 -52.48 22.61 11.29
CA THR A 69 -53.16 23.11 10.10
C THR A 69 -52.29 24.22 9.52
N ILE A 70 -51.99 24.14 8.23
CA ILE A 70 -51.28 25.17 7.49
C ILE A 70 -52.11 25.62 6.29
N VAL A 71 -51.94 26.87 5.89
CA VAL A 71 -52.52 27.37 4.64
C VAL A 71 -51.56 27.05 3.50
N ALA A 72 -52.07 26.68 2.31
CA ALA A 72 -51.20 26.38 1.17
C ALA A 72 -50.21 27.52 0.84
N ASP A 73 -50.61 28.78 1.02
CA ASP A 73 -49.77 29.97 0.81
C ASP A 73 -48.57 30.07 1.79
N GLU A 74 -48.59 29.33 2.90
CA GLU A 74 -47.47 29.28 3.85
C GLU A 74 -46.37 28.29 3.40
N ILE A 75 -46.64 27.46 2.40
CA ILE A 75 -45.66 26.51 1.87
C ILE A 75 -44.73 27.22 0.90
N VAL A 76 -43.44 27.20 1.21
CA VAL A 76 -42.39 27.81 0.40
C VAL A 76 -41.89 26.83 -0.66
N SER A 77 -41.68 25.58 -0.27
CA SER A 77 -41.15 24.55 -1.16
C SER A 77 -41.48 23.16 -0.66
N VAL A 78 -41.73 22.24 -1.59
CA VAL A 78 -41.93 20.81 -1.32
C VAL A 78 -40.82 20.04 -2.02
N GLY A 79 -39.84 19.59 -1.24
CA GLY A 79 -38.73 18.77 -1.71
C GLY A 79 -39.05 17.28 -1.69
N LYS A 80 -38.06 16.45 -2.03
CA LYS A 80 -38.18 14.98 -1.96
C LYS A 80 -38.35 14.48 -0.52
N ASP A 81 -37.61 15.07 0.42
CA ASP A 81 -37.53 14.58 1.80
C ASP A 81 -38.12 15.56 2.83
N CYS A 82 -38.32 16.82 2.46
CA CYS A 82 -38.82 17.86 3.37
C CYS A 82 -39.83 18.81 2.71
N ILE A 83 -40.69 19.40 3.54
CA ILE A 83 -41.63 20.47 3.21
C ILE A 83 -41.19 21.69 4.00
N ILE A 84 -40.93 22.79 3.31
CA ILE A 84 -40.52 24.05 3.92
C ILE A 84 -41.73 24.96 4.02
N VAL A 85 -42.07 25.36 5.25
CA VAL A 85 -43.14 26.32 5.53
C VAL A 85 -42.56 27.61 6.08
N SER A 86 -42.99 28.73 5.51
CA SER A 86 -42.80 30.05 6.10
C SER A 86 -44.15 30.48 6.64
N LYS A 87 -44.29 30.54 7.97
CA LYS A 87 -45.48 31.13 8.61
C LYS A 87 -45.52 32.66 8.42
N GLY A 88 -45.40 33.11 7.18
CA GLY A 88 -45.31 34.52 6.77
C GLY A 88 -44.01 35.24 7.15
N LYS A 89 -42.99 34.55 7.69
CA LYS A 89 -41.73 35.17 8.11
C LYS A 89 -40.60 34.74 7.18
N LEU A 90 -40.15 35.64 6.30
CA LEU A 90 -38.87 35.47 5.62
C LEU A 90 -37.73 35.58 6.66
N PRO A 91 -36.68 34.74 6.59
CA PRO A 91 -35.50 34.90 7.42
C PRO A 91 -34.92 36.31 7.23
N PRO A 92 -34.37 36.92 8.30
CA PRO A 92 -33.67 38.19 8.19
C PRO A 92 -32.61 38.16 7.08
N LEU A 93 -32.45 39.27 6.36
CA LEU A 93 -31.46 39.39 5.27
C LEU A 93 -30.04 39.03 5.72
N GLU A 94 -29.72 39.22 7.00
CA GLU A 94 -28.45 38.83 7.61
C GLU A 94 -28.22 37.31 7.61
N GLU A 95 -29.25 36.52 7.91
CA GLU A 95 -29.17 35.05 7.92
C GLU A 95 -29.00 34.51 6.50
N ILE A 96 -29.68 35.12 5.52
CA ILE A 96 -29.53 34.77 4.10
C ILE A 96 -28.10 35.02 3.62
N LYS A 97 -27.50 36.15 4.01
CA LYS A 97 -26.09 36.47 3.69
C LYS A 97 -25.14 35.46 4.34
N LYS A 98 -25.34 35.10 5.60
CA LYS A 98 -24.54 34.07 6.29
C LYS A 98 -24.66 32.70 5.61
N ALA A 99 -25.86 32.28 5.23
CA ALA A 99 -26.09 31.02 4.53
C ALA A 99 -25.35 30.98 3.17
N LYS A 100 -25.28 32.11 2.46
CA LYS A 100 -24.51 32.20 1.20
C LYS A 100 -23.01 32.03 1.44
N ILE A 101 -22.47 32.62 2.51
CA ILE A 101 -21.07 32.45 2.92
C ILE A 101 -20.80 30.99 3.29
N TYR A 102 -21.64 30.39 4.15
CA TYR A 102 -21.50 28.99 4.54
C TYR A 102 -21.60 28.03 3.37
N LYS A 103 -22.45 28.33 2.37
CA LYS A 103 -22.49 27.53 1.15
C LYS A 103 -21.16 27.59 0.40
N ALA A 104 -20.60 28.79 0.20
CA ALA A 104 -19.32 28.96 -0.46
C ALA A 104 -18.16 28.28 0.30
N GLU A 105 -18.15 28.38 1.63
CA GLU A 105 -17.19 27.68 2.48
C GLU A 105 -17.32 26.16 2.38
N ASN A 106 -18.56 25.64 2.38
CA ASN A 106 -18.81 24.21 2.25
C ASN A 106 -18.37 23.67 0.89
N ASP A 107 -18.64 24.42 -0.19
CA ASP A 107 -18.19 24.06 -1.53
C ASP A 107 -16.65 24.10 -1.62
N SER A 108 -15.98 25.07 -1.00
CA SER A 108 -14.51 25.10 -0.90
C SER A 108 -13.94 23.93 -0.08
N LEU A 109 -14.59 23.57 1.03
CA LEU A 109 -14.19 22.44 1.85
C LEU A 109 -14.34 21.10 1.12
N LYS A 110 -15.37 20.94 0.27
CA LYS A 110 -15.51 19.75 -0.57
C LYS A 110 -14.36 19.60 -1.56
N VAL A 111 -13.88 20.69 -2.15
CA VAL A 111 -12.72 20.66 -3.05
C VAL A 111 -11.47 20.20 -2.29
N LYS A 112 -11.17 20.81 -1.14
CA LYS A 112 -10.03 20.41 -0.30
C LYS A 112 -10.12 18.96 0.17
N LEU A 113 -11.33 18.48 0.49
CA LEU A 113 -11.55 17.09 0.88
C LEU A 113 -11.22 16.13 -0.25
N ASN A 114 -11.55 16.50 -1.50
CA ASN A 114 -11.22 15.69 -2.66
C ASN A 114 -9.70 15.67 -2.91
N GLU A 115 -9.02 16.81 -2.83
CA GLU A 115 -7.55 16.91 -2.97
C GLU A 115 -6.84 16.01 -1.96
N VAL A 116 -7.23 16.08 -0.68
CA VAL A 116 -6.65 15.24 0.39
C VAL A 116 -6.94 13.75 0.16
N ASN A 117 -8.12 13.40 -0.36
CA ASN A 117 -8.44 12.01 -0.70
C ASN A 117 -7.58 11.50 -1.85
N GLU A 118 -7.31 12.30 -2.88
CA GLU A 118 -6.43 11.93 -3.99
C GLU A 118 -4.98 11.73 -3.51
N GLU A 119 -4.48 12.60 -2.63
CA GLU A 119 -3.17 12.45 -1.99
C GLU A 119 -3.10 11.16 -1.16
N LEU A 120 -4.15 10.87 -0.40
CA LEU A 120 -4.25 9.64 0.39
C LEU A 120 -4.21 8.40 -0.51
N GLU A 121 -4.99 8.36 -1.59
CA GLU A 121 -4.96 7.25 -2.54
C GLU A 121 -3.57 7.06 -3.17
N ASN A 122 -2.92 8.16 -3.57
CA ASN A 122 -1.57 8.11 -4.11
C ASN A 122 -0.56 7.59 -3.09
N SER A 123 -0.68 7.98 -1.83
CA SER A 123 0.18 7.48 -0.75
C SER A 123 -0.02 5.98 -0.49
N LEU A 124 -1.26 5.49 -0.55
CA LEU A 124 -1.59 4.07 -0.41
C LEU A 124 -1.02 3.24 -1.57
N ARG A 125 -1.08 3.75 -2.80
CA ARG A 125 -0.46 3.09 -3.97
C ARG A 125 1.05 2.97 -3.80
N LYS A 126 1.73 4.05 -3.40
CA LYS A 126 3.18 4.03 -3.11
C LYS A 126 3.53 3.05 -2.00
N LEU A 127 2.72 3.01 -0.94
CA LEU A 127 2.93 2.10 0.19
C LEU A 127 2.77 0.62 -0.20
N LYS A 128 1.89 0.32 -1.16
CA LYS A 128 1.74 -1.05 -1.69
C LYS A 128 3.00 -1.50 -2.43
N VAL A 129 3.52 -0.67 -3.33
CA VAL A 129 4.77 -0.94 -4.07
C VAL A 129 5.93 -1.15 -3.10
N LEU A 130 6.09 -0.25 -2.12
CA LEU A 130 7.16 -0.36 -1.12
C LEU A 130 7.06 -1.63 -0.26
N LYS A 131 5.85 -2.15 -0.02
CA LYS A 131 5.68 -3.43 0.69
C LYS A 131 6.11 -4.62 -0.17
N GLU A 132 5.83 -4.60 -1.46
CA GLU A 132 6.25 -5.61 -2.41
C GLU A 132 7.79 -5.61 -2.51
N ASP A 133 8.40 -4.45 -2.74
CA ASP A 133 9.87 -4.28 -2.77
C ASP A 133 10.53 -4.77 -1.47
N LYS A 134 9.95 -4.42 -0.32
CA LYS A 134 10.44 -4.88 0.98
C LYS A 134 10.43 -6.41 1.08
N SER A 135 9.34 -7.05 0.65
CA SER A 135 9.23 -8.51 0.69
C SER A 135 10.23 -9.20 -0.24
N GLU A 136 10.49 -8.62 -1.41
CA GLU A 136 11.50 -9.13 -2.34
C GLU A 136 12.92 -8.99 -1.77
N LEU A 137 13.23 -7.84 -1.14
CA LEU A 137 14.52 -7.62 -0.49
C LEU A 137 14.72 -8.54 0.72
N GLU A 138 13.69 -8.77 1.54
CA GLU A 138 13.74 -9.72 2.66
C GLU A 138 13.97 -11.16 2.16
N PHE A 139 13.35 -11.54 1.04
CA PHE A 139 13.59 -12.83 0.41
C PHE A 139 15.05 -12.97 -0.09
N LYS A 140 15.56 -11.96 -0.80
CA LYS A 140 16.97 -11.94 -1.27
C LYS A 140 17.94 -12.01 -0.10
N LEU A 141 17.69 -11.26 0.96
CA LEU A 141 18.51 -11.26 2.17
C LEU A 141 18.57 -12.66 2.81
N ASN A 142 17.42 -13.31 3.00
CA ASN A 142 17.36 -14.66 3.55
C ASN A 142 18.11 -15.69 2.68
N LYS A 143 18.05 -15.55 1.36
CA LYS A 143 18.83 -16.39 0.45
C LYS A 143 20.33 -16.17 0.60
N MET A 144 20.76 -14.90 0.73
CA MET A 144 22.17 -14.57 0.95
C MET A 144 22.69 -15.10 2.28
N LEU A 145 21.91 -14.99 3.36
CA LEU A 145 22.31 -15.54 4.67
C LEU A 145 22.54 -17.05 4.61
N LYS A 146 21.69 -17.81 3.92
CA LYS A 146 21.91 -19.25 3.71
C LYS A 146 23.20 -19.54 2.94
N MET A 147 23.46 -18.79 1.86
CA MET A 147 24.70 -18.95 1.10
C MET A 147 25.95 -18.58 1.92
N GLU A 148 25.84 -17.60 2.82
CA GLU A 148 26.93 -17.22 3.73
C GLU A 148 27.22 -18.31 4.77
N GLU A 149 26.18 -18.98 5.29
CA GLU A 149 26.32 -20.16 6.15
C GLU A 149 27.02 -21.31 5.40
N GLU A 150 26.57 -21.65 4.20
CA GLU A 150 27.17 -22.68 3.34
C GLU A 150 28.64 -22.36 3.01
N PHE A 151 28.93 -21.10 2.68
CA PHE A 151 30.30 -20.65 2.41
C PHE A 151 31.19 -20.77 3.64
N SER A 152 30.67 -20.46 4.83
CA SER A 152 31.39 -20.59 6.10
C SER A 152 31.72 -22.06 6.41
N GLU A 153 30.77 -22.97 6.16
CA GLU A 153 31.01 -24.42 6.29
C GLU A 153 32.06 -24.92 5.30
N LEU A 154 31.98 -24.49 4.03
CA LEU A 154 32.92 -24.90 3.00
C LEU A 154 34.33 -24.41 3.32
N ARG A 155 34.46 -23.15 3.77
CA ARG A 155 35.73 -22.58 4.23
C ARG A 155 36.35 -23.42 5.36
N LEU A 156 35.55 -23.89 6.31
CA LEU A 156 36.03 -24.75 7.39
C LEU A 156 36.49 -26.12 6.87
N LYS A 157 35.78 -26.71 5.89
CA LYS A 157 36.18 -27.96 5.25
C LYS A 157 37.50 -27.81 4.49
N CYS A 158 37.69 -26.73 3.74
CA CYS A 158 38.95 -26.44 3.06
C CYS A 158 40.12 -26.33 4.04
N ALA A 159 39.96 -25.59 5.13
CA ALA A 159 41.01 -25.46 6.15
C ALA A 159 41.41 -26.80 6.78
N LYS A 160 40.45 -27.73 6.96
CA LYS A 160 40.76 -29.09 7.44
C LYS A 160 41.56 -29.90 6.43
N LEU A 161 41.12 -29.90 5.17
CA LEU A 161 41.82 -30.61 4.08
C LEU A 161 43.23 -30.05 3.85
N GLU A 162 43.41 -28.73 3.90
CA GLU A 162 44.74 -28.11 3.85
C GLU A 162 45.66 -28.62 4.97
N GLY A 163 45.13 -28.76 6.19
CA GLY A 163 45.86 -29.35 7.31
C GLY A 163 46.24 -30.82 7.10
N GLU A 164 45.33 -31.64 6.55
CA GLU A 164 45.59 -33.05 6.22
C GLU A 164 46.63 -33.19 5.10
N VAL A 165 46.58 -32.33 4.08
CA VAL A 165 47.58 -32.30 2.99
C VAL A 165 48.94 -31.89 3.53
N GLU A 166 49.02 -30.86 4.36
CA GLU A 166 50.26 -30.42 5.00
C GLU A 166 50.85 -31.52 5.90
N ALA A 167 50.01 -32.24 6.66
CA ALA A 167 50.44 -33.38 7.45
C ALA A 167 50.97 -34.53 6.57
N SER A 168 50.30 -34.81 5.45
CA SER A 168 50.71 -35.84 4.48
C SER A 168 52.04 -35.47 3.81
N LYS A 169 52.23 -34.21 3.42
CA LYS A 169 53.51 -33.70 2.89
C LYS A 169 54.65 -33.92 3.88
N ARG A 170 54.45 -33.55 5.15
CA ARG A 170 55.43 -33.78 6.22
C ARG A 170 55.69 -35.27 6.48
N PHE A 171 54.69 -36.11 6.28
CA PHE A 171 54.84 -37.57 6.42
C PHE A 171 55.72 -38.13 5.29
N ILE A 172 55.45 -37.75 4.04
CA ILE A 172 56.26 -38.14 2.88
C ILE A 172 57.71 -37.67 3.05
N GLU A 173 57.93 -36.41 3.41
CA GLU A 173 59.26 -35.84 3.63
C GLU A 173 60.07 -36.61 4.70
N LYS A 174 59.41 -37.04 5.79
CA LYS A 174 60.03 -37.89 6.82
C LYS A 174 60.36 -39.28 6.29
N TYR A 175 59.48 -39.86 5.48
CA TYR A 175 59.69 -41.17 4.88
C TYR A 175 60.89 -41.14 3.93
N GLU A 176 60.93 -40.18 3.00
CA GLU A 176 62.07 -39.95 2.09
C GLU A 176 63.39 -39.73 2.84
N SER A 177 63.36 -38.95 3.92
CA SER A 177 64.53 -38.71 4.77
C SER A 177 65.05 -40.00 5.44
N GLN A 178 64.16 -40.92 5.82
CA GLN A 178 64.55 -42.23 6.38
C GLN A 178 65.09 -43.17 5.30
N THR A 179 64.49 -43.19 4.11
CA THR A 179 64.98 -44.01 2.98
C THR A 179 66.39 -43.59 2.59
N ASN A 180 66.68 -42.28 2.55
CA ASN A 180 68.00 -41.74 2.25
C ASN A 180 69.05 -42.01 3.35
N GLN A 181 68.63 -42.20 4.61
CA GLN A 181 69.53 -42.59 5.71
C GLN A 181 69.77 -44.11 5.79
N SER A 182 68.88 -44.93 5.25
CA SER A 182 69.02 -46.40 5.22
C SER A 182 69.94 -46.92 4.09
N GLY A 183 70.47 -46.02 3.26
CA GLY A 183 71.41 -46.30 2.17
C GLY A 183 72.86 -46.51 2.60
N THR A 184 73.12 -47.38 3.58
CA THR A 184 74.43 -48.06 3.75
C THR A 184 74.22 -49.44 4.35
N SER A 185 73.56 -50.32 3.61
CA SER A 185 73.69 -51.77 3.80
C SER A 185 73.97 -52.41 2.45
N GLN A 186 75.19 -52.94 2.33
CA GLN A 186 75.71 -53.66 1.18
C GLN A 186 74.91 -54.97 1.01
N PHE A 187 74.05 -55.06 0.01
CA PHE A 187 73.67 -56.34 -0.58
C PHE A 187 73.20 -56.17 -2.04
N VAL A 188 73.45 -57.23 -2.81
CA VAL A 188 73.60 -57.29 -4.25
C VAL A 188 72.34 -56.91 -5.05
N ALA A 189 72.57 -56.29 -6.20
CA ALA A 189 71.60 -55.86 -7.19
C ALA A 189 70.64 -56.97 -7.66
N SER A 190 69.36 -56.65 -7.67
CA SER A 190 68.38 -57.16 -8.62
C SER A 190 67.38 -56.04 -8.90
N GLN A 191 67.34 -55.56 -10.13
CA GLN A 191 66.35 -54.57 -10.57
C GLN A 191 64.93 -55.07 -10.28
N PRO A 192 64.05 -54.24 -9.70
CA PRO A 192 62.63 -54.42 -9.88
C PRO A 192 62.16 -53.49 -11.00
N SER A 193 61.55 -54.08 -12.03
CA SER A 193 60.76 -53.36 -13.03
C SER A 193 59.53 -52.79 -12.32
N TYR A 194 59.59 -51.54 -11.88
CA TYR A 194 58.41 -50.74 -11.56
C TYR A 194 58.38 -49.56 -12.50
N LYS A 195 57.33 -49.47 -13.31
CA LYS A 195 56.96 -48.23 -14.00
C LYS A 195 56.53 -47.20 -12.93
N PRO A 196 56.71 -45.89 -13.17
CA PRO A 196 56.38 -44.87 -12.18
C PRO A 196 54.86 -44.84 -12.01
N ILE A 197 54.38 -45.41 -10.90
CA ILE A 197 52.96 -45.41 -10.53
C ILE A 197 52.53 -43.99 -10.12
N GLU A 198 53.48 -43.13 -9.72
CA GLU A 198 53.23 -41.74 -9.32
C GLU A 198 52.67 -40.89 -10.46
N ASP A 199 53.21 -41.02 -11.67
CA ASP A 199 52.72 -40.30 -12.85
C ASP A 199 51.31 -40.77 -13.25
N GLU A 200 51.02 -42.08 -13.13
CA GLU A 200 49.68 -42.63 -13.40
C GLU A 200 48.65 -42.21 -12.34
N ILE A 201 49.05 -42.10 -11.06
CA ILE A 201 48.15 -41.64 -9.99
C ILE A 201 47.87 -40.13 -10.12
N GLU A 202 48.87 -39.32 -10.46
CA GLU A 202 48.69 -37.88 -10.65
C GLU A 202 47.83 -37.57 -11.89
N GLU A 203 48.07 -38.29 -13.00
CA GLU A 203 47.27 -38.17 -14.22
C GLU A 203 45.81 -38.64 -14.00
N THR A 204 45.59 -39.73 -13.26
CA THR A 204 44.22 -40.19 -12.94
C THR A 204 43.49 -39.25 -11.98
N LEU A 205 44.19 -38.66 -11.01
CA LEU A 205 43.61 -37.71 -10.07
C LEU A 205 43.22 -36.40 -10.77
N ASP A 206 44.03 -35.93 -11.71
CA ASP A 206 43.72 -34.72 -12.48
C ASP A 206 42.61 -34.95 -13.50
N GLN A 207 42.54 -36.13 -14.11
CA GLN A 207 41.40 -36.53 -14.95
C GLN A 207 40.10 -36.62 -14.13
N GLU A 208 40.15 -37.11 -12.89
CA GLU A 208 38.98 -37.19 -12.00
C GLU A 208 38.49 -35.79 -11.55
N LYS A 209 39.41 -34.87 -11.23
CA LYS A 209 39.08 -33.48 -10.93
C LYS A 209 38.47 -32.77 -12.14
N GLN A 210 39.04 -32.96 -13.33
CA GLN A 210 38.53 -32.38 -14.58
C GLN A 210 37.11 -32.88 -14.85
N LYS A 211 36.88 -34.18 -14.64
CA LYS A 211 35.56 -34.80 -14.82
C LYS A 211 34.54 -34.27 -13.81
N ARG A 212 34.91 -34.13 -12.53
CA ARG A 212 34.04 -33.48 -11.53
C ARG A 212 33.73 -32.03 -11.85
N PHE A 213 34.69 -31.27 -12.38
CA PHE A 213 34.47 -29.90 -12.81
C PHE A 213 33.51 -29.82 -13.99
N GLU A 214 33.64 -30.72 -14.97
CA GLU A 214 32.68 -30.85 -16.07
C GLU A 214 31.30 -31.29 -15.60
N ASP A 215 31.21 -32.19 -14.62
CA ASP A 215 29.93 -32.62 -14.07
C ASP A 215 29.24 -31.47 -13.32
N ILE A 216 29.99 -30.60 -12.62
CA ILE A 216 29.45 -29.37 -12.00
C ILE A 216 28.98 -28.35 -13.05
N LEU A 217 29.63 -28.28 -14.21
CA LEU A 217 29.21 -27.42 -15.32
C LEU A 217 28.00 -27.99 -16.09
N LYS A 218 27.80 -29.31 -16.06
CA LYS A 218 26.68 -30.03 -16.68
C LYS A 218 25.49 -30.22 -15.74
N ASP A 219 25.70 -30.20 -14.43
CA ASP A 219 24.64 -30.01 -13.43
C ASP A 219 24.13 -28.58 -13.55
N ASP A 220 23.33 -28.40 -14.59
CA ASP A 220 22.29 -27.40 -14.78
C ASP A 220 22.36 -26.24 -13.78
N PHE A 221 23.08 -25.20 -14.21
CA PHE A 221 22.75 -23.82 -13.88
C PHE A 221 21.35 -23.49 -14.42
N THR A 222 20.30 -24.15 -13.91
CA THR A 222 18.90 -23.69 -13.98
C THR A 222 18.69 -22.51 -13.02
N LEU A 223 19.68 -21.61 -12.95
CA LEU A 223 19.63 -20.35 -12.21
C LEU A 223 18.96 -19.23 -13.02
N PHE A 224 18.29 -19.58 -14.12
CA PHE A 224 17.37 -18.69 -14.79
C PHE A 224 16.11 -19.48 -15.12
N GLY A 225 15.07 -19.26 -14.31
CA GLY A 225 13.72 -19.58 -14.73
C GLY A 225 13.39 -18.73 -15.96
N GLU A 226 13.07 -19.41 -17.05
CA GLU A 226 12.23 -18.95 -18.16
C GLU A 226 12.76 -17.73 -18.93
N GLU A 227 13.63 -17.97 -19.91
CA GLU A 227 13.70 -17.08 -21.08
C GLU A 227 12.39 -17.20 -21.87
N GLU A 228 11.67 -16.08 -21.98
CA GLU A 228 10.58 -15.88 -22.93
C GLU A 228 11.02 -16.32 -24.33
N THR A 229 10.38 -17.35 -24.89
CA THR A 229 10.52 -17.70 -26.30
C THR A 229 9.88 -16.61 -27.15
N LEU A 230 10.65 -15.61 -27.54
CA LEU A 230 10.28 -14.69 -28.61
C LEU A 230 10.23 -15.48 -29.92
N TYR A 231 9.01 -15.74 -30.39
CA TYR A 231 8.71 -16.22 -31.72
C TYR A 231 9.44 -15.37 -32.78
N LYS A 232 10.36 -16.01 -33.51
CA LYS A 232 10.87 -15.50 -34.77
C LYS A 232 9.96 -15.98 -35.89
N GLU A 233 9.43 -15.05 -36.67
CA GLU A 233 9.15 -15.24 -38.09
C GLU A 233 9.24 -13.88 -38.84
N PRO A 234 9.41 -13.85 -40.18
CA PRO A 234 10.66 -13.35 -40.73
C PRO A 234 10.53 -12.13 -41.67
N LYS A 235 11.64 -11.38 -41.73
CA LYS A 235 12.27 -10.64 -42.85
C LYS A 235 11.48 -9.65 -43.73
N GLU A 236 12.17 -8.51 -43.90
CA GLU A 236 12.22 -7.53 -45.02
C GLU A 236 11.27 -6.32 -44.99
N GLN A 237 11.82 -5.12 -44.72
CA GLN A 237 12.05 -4.05 -45.73
C GLN A 237 12.64 -2.75 -45.14
N LYS A 238 13.86 -2.42 -45.62
CA LYS A 238 14.38 -1.13 -46.12
C LYS A 238 14.04 0.24 -45.46
N VAL A 239 15.13 0.90 -45.02
CA VAL A 239 15.58 2.33 -45.12
C VAL A 239 14.68 3.45 -44.58
N GLU A 240 15.16 4.24 -43.60
CA GLU A 240 15.73 5.59 -43.78
C GLU A 240 16.05 6.25 -42.43
N GLU A 241 17.29 6.76 -42.33
CA GLU A 241 17.76 7.63 -41.26
C GLU A 241 17.03 8.98 -41.33
N THR A 242 16.69 9.56 -40.18
CA THR A 242 16.47 11.01 -40.11
C THR A 242 17.01 11.54 -38.78
N THR A 243 18.07 12.32 -38.92
CA THR A 243 18.73 13.15 -37.93
C THR A 243 17.89 14.40 -37.64
N VAL A 244 17.70 14.78 -36.37
CA VAL A 244 17.73 16.20 -35.92
C VAL A 244 18.07 16.27 -34.41
N PRO A 245 19.07 17.07 -33.99
CA PRO A 245 19.42 17.32 -32.58
C PRO A 245 18.53 18.41 -31.95
N VAL A 246 18.19 18.28 -30.66
CA VAL A 246 17.46 19.32 -29.93
C VAL A 246 18.46 20.25 -29.24
N ASN A 247 18.47 21.51 -29.71
CA ASN A 247 19.26 22.61 -29.19
C ASN A 247 18.84 23.02 -27.77
N GLU A 248 19.83 23.38 -26.98
CA GLU A 248 19.72 24.21 -25.79
C GLU A 248 19.20 25.62 -26.17
N THR A 249 18.35 26.21 -25.34
CA THR A 249 18.29 27.68 -25.24
C THR A 249 17.87 28.14 -23.84
N CYS A 250 18.68 29.09 -23.38
CA CYS A 250 18.70 29.84 -22.15
C CYS A 250 17.51 30.82 -22.02
N THR A 251 17.15 31.21 -20.79
CA THR A 251 17.04 32.62 -20.37
C THR A 251 16.83 32.76 -18.85
N ASP A 252 17.91 33.16 -18.19
CA ASP A 252 18.09 34.25 -17.22
C ASP A 252 17.14 34.50 -16.01
N GLU A 253 17.80 34.44 -14.84
CA GLU A 253 17.75 35.29 -13.63
C GLU A 253 16.38 35.72 -13.06
N THR A 254 16.07 35.53 -11.78
CA THR A 254 16.68 36.25 -10.64
C THR A 254 16.15 35.68 -9.31
N GLU A 255 16.86 35.97 -8.22
CA GLU A 255 16.47 35.86 -6.80
C GLU A 255 16.96 34.64 -6.01
N ARG A 256 18.22 34.77 -5.59
CA ARG A 256 18.83 34.05 -4.46
C ARG A 256 18.02 34.30 -3.18
N SER A 257 17.45 33.25 -2.61
CA SER A 257 17.10 33.20 -1.19
C SER A 257 17.91 32.09 -0.50
N ASN A 258 18.64 32.48 0.54
CA ASN A 258 19.52 31.62 1.32
C ASN A 258 18.72 30.52 2.03
N LEU A 259 18.85 29.27 1.57
CA LEU A 259 18.45 28.09 2.34
C LEU A 259 19.65 27.63 3.17
N ASN A 260 19.63 27.97 4.47
CA ASN A 260 20.44 27.30 5.47
C ASN A 260 20.00 25.82 5.54
N ILE A 261 20.73 24.95 4.84
CA ILE A 261 20.56 23.51 4.94
C ILE A 261 21.18 23.07 6.27
N SER A 262 20.35 22.85 7.29
CA SER A 262 20.78 22.24 8.54
C SER A 262 21.16 20.77 8.31
N ASN A 263 22.37 20.38 8.68
CA ASN A 263 22.90 19.01 8.59
C ASN A 263 22.34 18.04 9.64
N GLU A 264 21.11 18.23 10.13
CA GLU A 264 20.51 17.31 11.11
C GLU A 264 19.68 16.20 10.47
N ASN A 265 19.99 14.97 10.88
CA ASN A 265 19.34 13.75 10.43
C ASN A 265 17.84 13.74 10.78
N PRO A 266 16.93 13.63 9.80
CA PRO A 266 15.47 13.71 10.01
C PRO A 266 14.89 12.54 10.82
N PHE A 267 15.63 11.46 11.02
CA PHE A 267 15.15 10.26 11.73
C PHE A 267 15.35 10.30 13.26
N LYS A 268 15.97 11.36 13.81
CA LYS A 268 16.27 11.45 15.25
C LYS A 268 15.03 11.63 16.15
N LYS A 269 13.85 11.87 15.58
CA LYS A 269 12.59 12.07 16.34
C LYS A 269 11.83 10.78 16.69
N PHE A 270 12.27 9.62 16.20
CA PHE A 270 11.53 8.35 16.37
C PHE A 270 12.02 7.46 17.51
N SER A 271 13.05 7.86 18.26
CA SER A 271 13.54 7.10 19.42
C SER A 271 13.08 7.74 20.74
N LYS A 272 11.82 7.47 21.12
CA LYS A 272 11.37 7.53 22.52
C LYS A 272 10.72 6.21 22.91
N GLU A 273 11.57 5.35 23.45
CA GLU A 273 11.38 4.44 24.60
C GLU A 273 9.94 4.02 24.94
N TYR A 274 9.63 2.74 24.69
CA TYR A 274 8.67 1.98 25.49
C TYR A 274 9.33 1.64 26.83
N LYS A 275 8.91 2.28 27.92
CA LYS A 275 9.08 1.71 29.26
C LYS A 275 7.80 0.96 29.63
N LYS A 276 7.95 -0.34 29.88
CA LYS A 276 6.97 -1.14 30.61
C LYS A 276 7.04 -0.68 32.07
N ASP A 277 5.95 -0.16 32.60
CA ASP A 277 5.81 -0.02 34.04
C ASP A 277 5.28 -1.33 34.60
N ASP A 278 6.08 -1.89 35.49
CA ASP A 278 5.81 -3.10 36.27
C ASP A 278 4.73 -2.85 37.32
N LEU A 279 3.92 -3.89 37.53
CA LEU A 279 2.99 -4.06 38.64
C LEU A 279 3.72 -3.99 39.99
N VAL A 280 3.18 -3.18 40.91
CA VAL A 280 3.18 -3.44 42.37
C VAL A 280 1.82 -3.06 42.93
#